data_AF-A0A2N6ILS6-F1
#
_entry.id   AF-A0A2N6ILS6-F1
#
_cell.length_a   1.000
_cell.length_b   1.000
_cell.length_c   1.000
_cell.angle_alpha   90.00
_cell.angle_beta   90.00
_cell.angle_gamma   90.00
#
_symmetry.space_group_name_H-M   'P 1'
#
loop_
_entity.id
_entity.type
_entity.pdbx_description
1 polymer ?
#
loop_
_entity_poly.entity_id
_entity_poly.type
_entity_poly.pdbx_seq_one_letter_code
_entity_poly.pdbx_strand_id
1 'polypeptide(L)'
;MVAIFLWLAFFHRVNAMSRQAELMNWLDIGRVSNADGGKDILLARNERGARIDWRTGEVWLMNPKVAEPFADFLAVERWLTLREMPMADKPAHAAPAPPEPEVAPDAGPVRDTFPAFQQKVDACLAKAEGGQELLETKQAFEAGSEPYLEASTELSQTALEFEVSPAMVATFHISAFAALAETAGADKLERVAASLHAAARQIRASVAA
;
A
#
# COMPACT_ATOMS: atom_id res chain seq x y z
N MET A 1 -15.38 14.74 -33.65
CA MET A 1 -14.81 13.41 -33.34
C MET A 1 -13.98 13.39 -32.07
N VAL A 2 -13.03 14.32 -31.88
CA VAL A 2 -12.19 14.37 -30.66
C VAL A 2 -13.00 14.37 -29.35
N ALA A 3 -14.09 15.14 -29.28
CA ALA A 3 -14.96 15.17 -28.10
C ALA A 3 -15.58 13.80 -27.73
N ILE A 4 -15.88 12.95 -28.72
CA ILE A 4 -16.44 11.61 -28.48
C ILE A 4 -15.36 10.67 -27.94
N PHE A 5 -14.14 10.76 -28.45
CA PHE A 5 -13.01 9.98 -27.92
C PHE A 5 -12.63 10.41 -26.50
N LEU A 6 -12.62 11.72 -26.22
CA LEU A 6 -12.42 12.24 -24.88
C LEU A 6 -13.55 11.79 -23.93
N TRP A 7 -14.79 11.81 -24.40
CA TRP A 7 -15.94 11.30 -23.64
C TRP A 7 -15.79 9.81 -23.32
N LEU A 8 -15.52 8.97 -24.32
CA LEU A 8 -15.34 7.53 -24.13
C LEU A 8 -14.14 7.21 -23.23
N ALA A 9 -13.03 7.91 -23.39
CA ALA A 9 -11.86 7.76 -22.52
C ALA A 9 -12.20 8.20 -21.09
N PHE A 10 -12.91 9.31 -20.91
CA PHE A 10 -13.31 9.78 -19.60
C PHE A 10 -14.24 8.76 -18.92
N PHE A 11 -15.29 8.31 -19.59
CA PHE A 11 -16.29 7.39 -19.04
C PHE A 11 -15.90 5.91 -19.11
N HIS A 12 -14.71 5.58 -19.61
CA HIS A 12 -14.18 4.22 -19.52
C HIS A 12 -14.13 3.81 -18.05
N ARG A 13 -14.67 2.63 -17.72
CA ARG A 13 -14.92 2.22 -16.34
C ARG A 13 -13.66 2.30 -15.47
N VAL A 14 -12.52 1.84 -15.97
CA VAL A 14 -11.22 1.93 -15.29
C VAL A 14 -10.89 3.38 -14.90
N ASN A 15 -11.01 4.31 -15.85
CA ASN A 15 -10.68 5.71 -15.61
C ASN A 15 -11.68 6.38 -14.64
N ALA A 16 -12.95 5.97 -14.69
CA ALA A 16 -13.94 6.38 -13.70
C ALA A 16 -13.60 5.87 -12.29
N MET A 17 -13.17 4.62 -12.16
CA MET A 17 -12.75 4.04 -10.89
C MET A 17 -11.46 4.68 -10.36
N SER A 18 -10.47 4.94 -11.21
CA SER A 18 -9.24 5.64 -10.81
C SER A 18 -9.54 7.03 -10.24
N ARG A 19 -10.39 7.82 -10.89
CA ARG A 19 -10.80 9.13 -10.37
C ARG A 19 -11.59 9.02 -9.07
N GLN A 20 -12.46 8.02 -8.96
CA GLN A 20 -13.19 7.79 -7.72
C GLN A 20 -12.23 7.41 -6.58
N ALA A 21 -11.21 6.60 -6.86
CA ALA A 21 -10.17 6.22 -5.92
C ALA A 21 -9.39 7.46 -5.44
N GLU A 22 -8.95 8.30 -6.37
CA GLU A 22 -8.26 9.58 -6.08
C GLU A 22 -9.10 10.49 -5.18
N LEU A 23 -10.39 10.67 -5.50
CA LEU A 23 -11.33 11.45 -4.67
C LEU A 23 -11.53 10.88 -3.26
N MET A 24 -11.21 9.61 -3.05
CA MET A 24 -11.30 8.91 -1.77
C MET A 24 -9.92 8.70 -1.12
N ASN A 25 -8.90 9.44 -1.57
CA ASN A 25 -7.52 9.41 -1.07
C ASN A 25 -6.82 8.04 -1.23
N TRP A 26 -7.19 7.28 -2.27
CA TRP A 26 -6.41 6.14 -2.72
C TRP A 26 -5.34 6.61 -3.70
N LEU A 27 -4.09 6.25 -3.43
CA LEU A 27 -2.92 6.67 -4.20
C LEU A 27 -2.58 5.60 -5.24
N ASP A 28 -2.40 5.98 -6.51
CA ASP A 28 -1.90 5.09 -7.58
C ASP A 28 -0.43 4.77 -7.34
N ILE A 29 -0.13 3.53 -6.97
CA ILE A 29 1.22 3.07 -6.60
C ILE A 29 1.91 2.33 -7.75
N GLY A 30 1.30 2.33 -8.92
CA GLY A 30 1.83 1.72 -10.12
C GLY A 30 0.86 0.73 -10.76
N ARG A 31 1.42 -0.09 -11.65
CA ARG A 31 0.64 -1.05 -12.43
C ARG A 31 1.31 -2.41 -12.47
N VAL A 32 0.50 -3.46 -12.44
CA VAL A 32 0.97 -4.84 -12.55
C VAL A 32 0.41 -5.50 -13.81
N SER A 33 1.25 -6.23 -14.54
CA SER A 33 0.79 -7.07 -15.64
C SER A 33 -0.06 -8.22 -15.10
N ASN A 34 -1.28 -8.37 -15.60
CA ASN A 34 -2.19 -9.44 -15.22
C ASN A 34 -2.10 -10.64 -16.18
N ALA A 35 -2.72 -11.76 -15.79
CA ALA A 35 -2.72 -12.99 -16.59
C ALA A 35 -3.37 -12.81 -17.98
N ASP A 36 -4.29 -11.86 -18.11
CA ASP A 36 -4.98 -11.51 -19.35
C ASP A 36 -4.14 -10.58 -20.27
N GLY A 37 -2.90 -10.26 -19.89
CA GLY A 37 -1.94 -9.53 -20.72
C GLY A 37 -2.07 -8.00 -20.70
N GLY A 38 -2.89 -7.42 -19.83
CA GLY A 38 -2.89 -5.96 -19.60
C GLY A 38 -2.38 -5.58 -18.22
N LYS A 39 -2.56 -4.31 -17.86
CA LYS A 39 -1.88 -3.69 -16.71
C LYS A 39 -2.88 -3.14 -15.71
N ASP A 40 -3.14 -3.91 -14.67
CA ASP A 40 -4.01 -3.51 -13.57
C ASP A 40 -3.40 -2.35 -12.80
N ILE A 41 -4.23 -1.46 -12.29
CA ILE A 41 -3.79 -0.30 -11.50
C ILE A 41 -3.76 -0.72 -10.04
N LEU A 42 -2.62 -0.53 -9.39
CA LEU A 42 -2.45 -0.78 -7.97
C LEU A 42 -2.66 0.51 -7.20
N LEU A 43 -3.41 0.43 -6.12
CA LEU A 43 -3.80 1.56 -5.29
C LEU A 43 -3.51 1.24 -3.83
N ALA A 44 -3.09 2.24 -3.07
CA ALA A 44 -2.93 2.12 -1.61
C ALA A 44 -3.54 3.29 -0.88
N ARG A 45 -4.06 3.01 0.32
CA ARG A 45 -4.53 4.01 1.27
C ARG A 45 -4.31 3.51 2.69
N ASN A 46 -3.50 4.22 3.47
CA ASN A 46 -3.12 3.82 4.83
C ASN A 46 -2.55 2.38 4.84
N GLU A 47 -3.19 1.47 5.57
CA GLU A 47 -2.80 0.05 5.67
C GLU A 47 -3.49 -0.85 4.62
N ARG A 48 -4.17 -0.26 3.64
CA ARG A 48 -5.05 -0.97 2.71
C ARG A 48 -4.53 -0.90 1.29
N GLY A 49 -4.61 -2.03 0.59
CA GLY A 49 -4.23 -2.18 -0.80
C GLY A 49 -5.45 -2.56 -1.65
N ALA A 50 -5.57 -1.96 -2.83
CA ALA A 50 -6.60 -2.27 -3.81
C ALA A 50 -6.01 -2.37 -5.22
N ARG A 51 -6.72 -3.06 -6.10
CA ARG A 51 -6.38 -3.21 -7.52
C ARG A 51 -7.60 -2.90 -8.38
N ILE A 52 -7.42 -2.17 -9.47
CA ILE A 52 -8.43 -2.04 -10.53
C ILE A 52 -8.01 -2.93 -11.68
N ASP A 53 -8.84 -3.90 -12.03
CA ASP A 53 -8.66 -4.72 -13.23
C ASP A 53 -8.72 -3.83 -14.48
N TRP A 54 -7.70 -3.89 -15.33
CA TRP A 54 -7.60 -2.99 -16.49
C TRP A 54 -8.68 -3.24 -17.55
N ARG A 55 -9.21 -4.47 -17.62
CA ARG A 55 -10.14 -4.92 -18.65
C ARG A 55 -11.58 -4.69 -18.20
N THR A 56 -11.91 -5.11 -16.99
CA THR A 56 -13.28 -5.06 -16.46
C THR A 56 -13.54 -3.78 -15.67
N GLY A 57 -12.51 -3.15 -15.12
CA GLY A 57 -12.65 -2.02 -14.19
C GLY A 57 -13.22 -2.45 -12.83
N GLU A 58 -13.16 -3.73 -12.50
CA GLU A 58 -13.54 -4.26 -11.19
C GLU A 58 -12.47 -3.93 -10.15
N VAL A 59 -12.92 -3.67 -8.92
CA VAL A 59 -12.04 -3.28 -7.81
C VAL A 59 -11.83 -4.48 -6.89
N TRP A 60 -10.58 -4.87 -6.68
CA TRP A 60 -10.19 -5.98 -5.82
C TRP A 60 -9.47 -5.45 -4.60
N LEU A 61 -9.90 -5.85 -3.41
CA LEU A 61 -9.19 -5.50 -2.18
C LEU A 61 -8.08 -6.52 -1.95
N MET A 62 -6.84 -6.03 -1.91
CA MET A 62 -5.63 -6.83 -1.74
C MET A 62 -5.21 -6.90 -0.28
N ASN A 63 -5.48 -5.85 0.49
CA ASN A 63 -5.31 -5.85 1.94
C ASN A 63 -6.45 -5.04 2.60
N PRO A 64 -7.31 -5.68 3.42
CA PRO A 64 -7.44 -7.13 3.62
C PRO A 64 -7.86 -7.86 2.32
N LYS A 65 -7.48 -9.13 2.16
CA LYS A 65 -7.78 -9.90 0.95
C LYS A 65 -9.25 -10.29 0.91
N VAL A 66 -9.94 -9.95 -0.18
CA VAL A 66 -11.35 -10.29 -0.40
C VAL A 66 -11.49 -11.13 -1.66
N ALA A 67 -12.25 -12.22 -1.57
CA ALA A 67 -12.42 -13.18 -2.66
C ALA A 67 -13.31 -12.67 -3.81
N GLU A 68 -14.12 -11.65 -3.56
CA GLU A 68 -15.07 -11.10 -4.53
C GLU A 68 -14.68 -9.67 -4.93
N PRO A 69 -14.86 -9.31 -6.21
CA PRO A 69 -14.66 -7.94 -6.66
C PRO A 69 -15.76 -7.01 -6.16
N PHE A 70 -15.39 -5.76 -5.94
CA PHE A 70 -16.29 -4.66 -5.66
C PHE A 70 -16.67 -3.94 -6.95
N ALA A 71 -17.92 -3.46 -6.99
CA ALA A 71 -18.43 -2.69 -8.11
C ALA A 71 -17.71 -1.35 -8.28
N ASP A 72 -17.38 -0.70 -7.14
CA ASP A 72 -16.74 0.61 -7.06
C ASP A 72 -16.07 0.84 -5.68
N PHE A 73 -15.36 1.97 -5.54
CA PHE A 73 -14.70 2.33 -4.28
C PHE A 73 -15.67 2.74 -3.15
N LEU A 74 -16.91 3.12 -3.44
CA LEU A 74 -17.91 3.37 -2.39
C LEU A 74 -18.33 2.05 -1.73
N ALA A 75 -18.47 0.98 -2.50
CA ALA A 75 -18.71 -0.37 -1.98
C ALA A 75 -17.55 -0.86 -1.12
N VAL A 76 -16.30 -0.58 -1.55
CA VAL A 76 -15.09 -0.85 -0.77
C VAL A 76 -15.14 -0.13 0.58
N GLU A 77 -15.41 1.18 0.60
CA GLU A 77 -15.46 1.96 1.85
C GLU A 77 -16.59 1.53 2.77
N ARG A 78 -17.77 1.20 2.22
CA ARG A 78 -18.88 0.65 2.99
C ARG A 78 -18.49 -0.67 3.66
N TRP A 79 -17.85 -1.56 2.91
CA TRP A 79 -17.39 -2.85 3.43
C TRP A 79 -16.34 -2.66 4.52
N LEU A 80 -15.39 -1.75 4.33
CA LEU A 80 -14.35 -1.43 5.31
C LEU A 80 -14.95 -0.86 6.60
N THR A 81 -15.90 0.08 6.47
CA THR A 81 -16.62 0.66 7.62
C THR A 81 -17.36 -0.39 8.43
N LEU A 82 -18.03 -1.35 7.77
CA LEU A 82 -18.76 -2.42 8.45
C LEU A 82 -17.85 -3.38 9.21
N ARG A 83 -16.59 -3.53 8.79
CA ARG A 83 -15.61 -4.43 9.41
C ARG A 83 -14.67 -3.74 10.40
N GLU A 84 -14.52 -2.42 10.30
CA GLU A 84 -13.89 -1.59 11.33
C GLU A 84 -14.77 -1.36 12.56
N MET A 85 -16.00 -1.89 12.58
CA MET A 85 -16.83 -1.95 13.79
C MET A 85 -16.56 -3.26 14.57
N PRO A 86 -15.65 -3.28 15.56
CA PRO A 86 -15.84 -4.15 16.72
C PRO A 86 -16.88 -3.50 17.65
N MET A 87 -17.79 -4.35 18.15
CA MET A 87 -18.82 -4.10 19.17
C MET A 87 -18.65 -2.84 20.02
N ALA A 88 -19.68 -1.99 20.01
CA ALA A 88 -19.97 -1.15 21.16
C ALA A 88 -20.19 -2.05 22.41
N ASP A 89 -19.66 -1.56 23.53
CA ASP A 89 -19.83 -2.00 24.92
C ASP A 89 -19.08 -3.24 25.44
N LYS A 90 -17.96 -2.94 26.10
CA LYS A 90 -17.86 -3.21 27.54
C LYS A 90 -17.19 -2.02 28.26
N PRO A 91 -17.90 -1.29 29.14
CA PRO A 91 -17.28 -0.24 29.94
C PRO A 91 -16.46 -0.89 31.06
N ALA A 92 -15.14 -0.80 30.97
CA ALA A 92 -14.27 -1.14 32.10
C ALA A 92 -14.10 0.12 32.97
N HIS A 93 -14.71 0.04 34.15
CA HIS A 93 -14.64 0.98 35.25
C HIS A 93 -13.19 1.28 35.67
N ALA A 94 -12.96 2.50 36.15
CA ALA A 94 -11.68 3.13 36.45
C ALA A 94 -10.82 2.45 37.53
N ALA A 95 -9.51 2.71 37.48
CA ALA A 95 -8.66 2.89 38.65
C ALA A 95 -7.64 4.03 38.38
N PRO A 96 -7.35 4.92 39.37
CA PRO A 96 -6.59 6.16 39.17
C PRO A 96 -5.06 5.99 39.20
N ALA A 97 -4.37 7.01 38.67
CA ALA A 97 -2.95 7.20 38.33
C ALA A 97 -1.91 7.03 39.48
N PRO A 98 -0.59 7.14 39.18
CA PRO A 98 0.13 8.40 39.52
C PRO A 98 1.32 8.76 38.55
N PRO A 99 2.03 9.90 38.74
CA PRO A 99 2.19 11.01 37.81
C PRO A 99 3.39 10.93 36.83
N GLU A 100 3.35 11.74 35.77
CA GLU A 100 4.47 12.06 34.87
C GLU A 100 5.68 12.64 35.64
N PRO A 101 6.91 12.23 35.29
CA PRO A 101 8.07 13.08 35.43
C PRO A 101 8.38 13.77 34.11
N GLU A 102 8.17 15.09 34.11
CA GLU A 102 8.73 16.07 33.19
C GLU A 102 10.26 15.93 33.15
N VAL A 103 10.85 15.64 31.98
CA VAL A 103 12.31 15.75 31.75
C VAL A 103 12.58 16.46 30.42
N ALA A 104 13.39 17.51 30.56
CA ALA A 104 13.93 18.47 29.60
C ALA A 104 14.42 17.92 28.23
N PRO A 105 14.60 18.78 27.21
CA PRO A 105 14.90 18.35 25.85
C PRO A 105 16.34 17.84 25.76
N ASP A 106 16.48 16.52 25.65
CA ASP A 106 17.77 15.89 25.37
C ASP A 106 17.99 15.84 23.86
N ALA A 107 18.83 16.76 23.37
CA ALA A 107 19.45 16.67 22.07
C ALA A 107 20.47 15.51 22.07
N GLY A 108 19.98 14.29 21.96
CA GLY A 108 20.76 13.08 21.70
C GLY A 108 20.99 12.85 20.19
N PRO A 109 22.03 12.09 19.80
CA PRO A 109 22.57 12.12 18.44
C PRO A 109 21.52 11.64 17.46
N VAL A 110 21.55 12.19 16.24
CA VAL A 110 20.79 11.71 15.07
C VAL A 110 21.20 10.25 14.81
N ARG A 111 20.65 9.33 15.60
CA ARG A 111 20.85 7.88 15.46
C ARG A 111 20.09 7.49 14.22
N ASP A 112 20.78 6.85 13.29
CA ASP A 112 20.29 6.41 11.99
C ASP A 112 18.80 6.01 12.05
N THR A 113 17.93 6.93 11.61
CA THR A 113 16.47 6.78 11.66
C THR A 113 16.00 5.70 10.70
N PHE A 114 16.83 5.37 9.72
CA PHE A 114 16.52 4.44 8.64
C PHE A 114 16.44 2.96 9.09
N PRO A 115 17.44 2.37 9.78
CA PRO A 115 17.31 1.02 10.35
C PRO A 115 16.10 0.87 11.28
N ALA A 116 15.83 1.86 12.13
CA ALA A 116 14.68 1.84 13.03
C ALA A 116 13.34 1.92 12.27
N PHE A 117 13.30 2.64 11.15
CA PHE A 117 12.13 2.72 10.28
C PHE A 117 11.89 1.38 9.55
N GLN A 118 12.94 0.79 8.98
CA GLN A 118 12.83 -0.53 8.33
C GLN A 118 12.34 -1.60 9.30
N GLN A 119 12.80 -1.60 10.55
CA GLN A 119 12.31 -2.52 11.56
C GLN A 119 10.81 -2.32 11.86
N LYS A 120 10.30 -1.09 11.79
CA LYS A 120 8.85 -0.82 11.92
C LYS A 120 8.08 -1.31 10.71
N VAL A 121 8.62 -1.16 9.49
CA VAL A 121 8.02 -1.72 8.27
C VAL A 121 7.91 -3.23 8.37
N ASP A 122 8.98 -3.91 8.79
CA ASP A 122 9.01 -5.35 8.99
C ASP A 122 8.00 -5.80 10.05
N ALA A 123 7.87 -5.05 11.14
CA ALA A 123 6.87 -5.31 12.17
C ALA A 123 5.43 -5.14 11.66
N CYS A 124 5.18 -4.21 10.75
CA CYS A 124 3.89 -4.04 10.09
C CYS A 124 3.59 -5.23 9.15
N LEU A 125 4.58 -5.70 8.38
CA LEU A 125 4.44 -6.89 7.53
C LEU A 125 4.11 -8.14 8.33
N ALA A 126 4.81 -8.36 9.45
CA ALA A 126 4.58 -9.51 10.33
C ALA A 126 3.17 -9.53 10.95
N LYS A 127 2.50 -8.37 11.07
CA LYS A 127 1.14 -8.24 11.61
C LYS A 127 0.04 -8.28 10.54
N ALA A 128 0.40 -8.15 9.26
CA ALA A 128 -0.57 -8.14 8.17
C ALA A 128 -1.12 -9.54 7.87
N GLU A 129 -2.15 -9.62 7.02
CA GLU A 129 -2.67 -10.90 6.52
C GLU A 129 -1.60 -11.58 5.64
N GLY A 130 -1.14 -12.77 6.04
CA GLY A 130 0.06 -13.44 5.49
C GLY A 130 1.29 -13.35 6.42
N GLY A 131 1.27 -12.39 7.35
CA GLY A 131 2.16 -12.31 8.52
C GLY A 131 3.63 -12.60 8.25
N GLN A 132 4.17 -13.61 8.93
CA GLN A 132 5.59 -13.97 8.88
C GLN A 132 6.05 -14.36 7.46
N GLU A 133 5.20 -14.97 6.63
CA GLU A 133 5.55 -15.35 5.25
C GLU A 133 5.85 -14.12 4.38
N LEU A 134 5.15 -13.00 4.61
CA LEU A 134 5.41 -11.74 3.90
C LEU A 134 6.77 -11.15 4.27
N LEU A 135 7.12 -11.21 5.56
CA LEU A 135 8.42 -10.76 6.05
C LEU A 135 9.55 -11.62 5.48
N GLU A 136 9.39 -12.94 5.50
CA GLU A 136 10.36 -13.87 4.92
C GLU A 136 10.51 -13.66 3.41
N THR A 137 9.40 -13.40 2.70
CA THR A 137 9.43 -13.07 1.27
C THR A 137 10.22 -11.79 1.01
N LYS A 138 9.97 -10.73 1.79
CA LYS A 138 10.76 -9.49 1.71
C LYS A 138 12.24 -9.76 1.93
N GLN A 139 12.62 -10.43 3.02
CA GLN A 139 14.02 -10.70 3.35
C GLN A 139 14.71 -11.58 2.30
N ALA A 140 14.01 -12.59 1.78
CA ALA A 140 14.52 -13.43 0.69
C ALA A 140 14.76 -12.62 -0.59
N PHE A 141 13.88 -11.66 -0.90
CA PHE A 141 14.03 -10.81 -2.08
C PHE A 141 15.16 -9.79 -1.91
N GLU A 142 15.34 -9.23 -0.71
CA GLU A 142 16.47 -8.33 -0.37
C GLU A 142 17.80 -9.07 -0.48
N ALA A 143 17.87 -10.32 -0.04
CA ALA A 143 19.08 -11.14 -0.13
C ALA A 143 19.34 -11.66 -1.56
N GLY A 144 18.30 -11.89 -2.35
CA GLY A 144 18.37 -12.53 -3.67
C GLY A 144 18.36 -11.59 -4.87
N SER A 145 18.11 -10.29 -4.68
CA SER A 145 17.97 -9.32 -5.77
C SER A 145 18.43 -7.92 -5.37
N GLU A 146 19.57 -7.51 -5.93
CA GLU A 146 20.09 -6.14 -5.78
C GLU A 146 19.08 -5.08 -6.29
N PRO A 147 18.42 -5.23 -7.44
CA PRO A 147 17.37 -4.28 -7.87
C PRO A 147 16.21 -4.16 -6.89
N TYR A 148 15.79 -5.25 -6.25
CA TYR A 148 14.74 -5.20 -5.23
C TYR A 148 15.23 -4.49 -3.96
N LEU A 149 16.47 -4.78 -3.51
CA LEU A 149 17.06 -4.14 -2.35
C LEU A 149 17.17 -2.62 -2.56
N GLU A 150 17.62 -2.18 -3.73
CA GLU A 150 17.67 -0.77 -4.11
C GLU A 150 16.29 -0.13 -4.08
N ALA A 151 15.28 -0.77 -4.70
CA ALA A 151 13.92 -0.26 -4.74
C ALA A 151 13.26 -0.18 -3.34
N SER A 152 13.46 -1.20 -2.50
CA SER A 152 13.01 -1.26 -1.10
C SER A 152 13.65 -0.15 -0.26
N THR A 153 14.95 0.07 -0.47
CA THR A 153 15.73 1.12 0.19
C THR A 153 15.26 2.50 -0.23
N GLU A 154 15.13 2.75 -1.53
CA GLU A 154 14.66 4.04 -2.06
C GLU A 154 13.26 4.37 -1.57
N LEU A 155 12.34 3.40 -1.58
CA LEU A 155 10.98 3.56 -1.08
C LEU A 155 11.00 3.95 0.40
N SER A 156 11.78 3.26 1.23
CA SER A 156 11.89 3.53 2.65
C SER A 156 12.53 4.90 2.95
N GLN A 157 13.54 5.31 2.16
CA GLN A 157 14.18 6.62 2.29
C GLN A 157 13.21 7.74 1.92
N THR A 158 12.50 7.57 0.81
CA THR A 158 11.47 8.52 0.36
C THR A 158 10.36 8.61 1.40
N ALA A 159 9.93 7.49 1.95
CA ALA A 159 8.90 7.48 2.99
C ALA A 159 9.34 8.23 4.24
N LEU A 160 10.60 8.10 4.66
CA LEU A 160 11.15 8.87 5.76
C LEU A 160 11.24 10.37 5.47
N GLU A 161 11.69 10.74 4.27
CA GLU A 161 11.81 12.13 3.84
C GLU A 161 10.47 12.86 3.84
N PHE A 162 9.40 12.16 3.44
CA PHE A 162 8.04 12.71 3.34
C PHE A 162 7.11 12.30 4.50
N GLU A 163 7.66 11.82 5.62
CA GLU A 163 6.92 11.41 6.82
C GLU A 163 5.79 10.40 6.56
N VAL A 164 5.94 9.56 5.53
CA VAL A 164 5.01 8.48 5.22
C VAL A 164 5.16 7.35 6.24
N SER A 165 4.04 6.88 6.77
CA SER A 165 4.04 5.86 7.83
C SER A 165 4.67 4.52 7.38
N PRO A 166 5.35 3.79 8.28
CA PRO A 166 5.86 2.44 8.00
C PRO A 166 4.78 1.45 7.53
N ALA A 167 3.54 1.61 8.01
CA ALA A 167 2.42 0.75 7.64
C ALA A 167 2.00 0.94 6.16
N MET A 168 2.13 2.17 5.64
CA MET A 168 1.91 2.44 4.22
C MET A 168 3.01 1.80 3.36
N VAL A 169 4.27 1.84 3.82
CA VAL A 169 5.39 1.17 3.14
C VAL A 169 5.19 -0.35 3.11
N ALA A 170 4.77 -0.95 4.24
CA ALA A 170 4.40 -2.36 4.29
C ALA A 170 3.27 -2.69 3.31
N THR A 171 2.29 -1.80 3.15
CA THR A 171 1.19 -1.96 2.19
C THR A 171 1.67 -1.96 0.74
N PHE A 172 2.67 -1.15 0.39
CA PHE A 172 3.29 -1.23 -0.94
C PHE A 172 3.95 -2.59 -1.19
N HIS A 173 4.68 -3.13 -0.22
CA HIS A 173 5.25 -4.48 -0.32
C HIS A 173 4.16 -5.55 -0.46
N ILE A 174 3.13 -5.52 0.39
CA ILE A 174 2.01 -6.47 0.33
C ILE A 174 1.33 -6.42 -1.04
N SER A 175 1.06 -5.22 -1.54
CA SER A 175 0.40 -5.03 -2.84
C SER A 175 1.27 -5.57 -3.98
N ALA A 176 2.59 -5.32 -3.92
CA ALA A 176 3.53 -5.82 -4.91
C ALA A 176 3.70 -7.36 -4.85
N PHE A 177 3.68 -7.95 -3.66
CA PHE A 177 3.74 -9.42 -3.49
C PHE A 177 2.44 -10.10 -3.90
N ALA A 178 1.28 -9.56 -3.55
CA ALA A 178 0.01 -10.10 -3.99
C ALA A 178 -0.15 -10.01 -5.53
N ALA A 179 0.44 -9.00 -6.16
CA ALA A 179 0.60 -8.93 -7.61
C ALA A 179 1.42 -10.10 -8.21
N LEU A 180 2.33 -10.72 -7.45
CA LEU A 180 3.09 -11.90 -7.88
C LEU A 180 2.33 -13.22 -7.81
N ALA A 181 1.34 -13.33 -6.92
CA ALA A 181 0.57 -14.56 -6.75
C ALA A 181 -0.22 -14.92 -8.03
N GLU A 182 -0.57 -13.91 -8.81
CA GLU A 182 -1.36 -14.04 -10.04
C GLU A 182 -0.49 -14.23 -11.31
N THR A 183 0.83 -14.29 -11.20
CA THR A 183 1.74 -14.38 -12.36
C THR A 183 2.77 -15.53 -12.25
N ALA A 184 2.96 -16.26 -13.34
CA ALA A 184 4.02 -17.27 -13.49
C ALA A 184 5.17 -16.72 -14.37
N GLY A 185 6.42 -16.96 -14.00
CA GLY A 185 7.60 -16.54 -14.79
C GLY A 185 8.84 -16.18 -13.97
N ALA A 186 9.97 -16.01 -14.64
CA ALA A 186 11.28 -15.68 -14.03
C ALA A 186 11.39 -14.20 -13.59
N ASP A 187 10.57 -13.30 -14.13
CA ASP A 187 10.71 -11.84 -13.94
C ASP A 187 10.00 -11.30 -12.69
N LYS A 188 9.71 -12.15 -11.69
CA LYS A 188 8.93 -11.75 -10.51
C LYS A 188 9.63 -10.63 -9.72
N LEU A 189 10.93 -10.78 -9.48
CA LEU A 189 11.72 -9.84 -8.68
C LEU A 189 11.78 -8.46 -9.33
N GLU A 190 12.02 -8.41 -10.65
CA GLU A 190 12.09 -7.15 -11.41
C GLU A 190 10.75 -6.40 -11.39
N ARG A 191 9.63 -7.10 -11.49
CA ARG A 191 8.30 -6.48 -11.44
C ARG A 191 7.99 -5.88 -10.09
N VAL A 192 8.36 -6.58 -9.01
CA VAL A 192 8.18 -6.06 -7.66
C VAL A 192 9.06 -4.84 -7.44
N ALA A 193 10.34 -4.89 -7.82
CA ALA A 193 11.23 -3.75 -7.75
C ALA A 193 10.66 -2.53 -8.52
N ALA A 194 10.17 -2.75 -9.75
CA ALA A 194 9.53 -1.70 -10.54
C ALA A 194 8.29 -1.10 -9.86
N SER A 195 7.49 -1.93 -9.17
CA SER A 195 6.34 -1.46 -8.40
C SER A 195 6.76 -0.60 -7.20
N LEU A 196 7.82 -0.98 -6.48
CA LEU A 196 8.32 -0.20 -5.34
C LEU A 196 8.91 1.15 -5.79
N HIS A 197 9.66 1.18 -6.91
CA HIS A 197 10.10 2.44 -7.52
C HIS A 197 8.93 3.33 -7.97
N ALA A 198 7.87 2.73 -8.51
CA ALA A 198 6.66 3.49 -8.87
C ALA A 198 6.01 4.12 -7.63
N ALA A 199 5.87 3.38 -6.54
CA ALA A 199 5.37 3.89 -5.27
C ALA A 199 6.23 5.06 -4.74
N ALA A 200 7.56 4.92 -4.75
CA ALA A 200 8.48 5.99 -4.32
C ALA A 200 8.30 7.27 -5.17
N ARG A 201 8.19 7.14 -6.50
CA ARG A 201 7.91 8.29 -7.38
C ARG A 201 6.56 8.94 -7.09
N GLN A 202 5.54 8.15 -6.80
CA GLN A 202 4.22 8.69 -6.49
C GLN A 202 4.21 9.49 -5.19
N ILE A 203 4.88 9.01 -4.14
CA ILE A 203 5.03 9.75 -2.88
C ILE A 203 5.59 11.14 -3.17
N ARG A 204 6.70 11.22 -3.92
CA ARG A 204 7.32 12.50 -4.30
C ARG A 204 6.37 13.40 -5.08
N ALA A 205 5.63 12.83 -6.04
CA ALA A 205 4.68 13.58 -6.85
C ALA A 205 3.49 14.11 -6.03
N SER A 206 3.01 13.35 -5.04
CA SER A 206 1.87 13.72 -4.21
C SER A 206 2.14 14.87 -3.23
N VAL A 207 3.39 15.07 -2.81
CA VAL A 207 3.80 16.17 -1.93
C VAL A 207 4.15 17.45 -2.72
N ALA A 208 4.52 17.31 -3.99
CA ALA A 208 4.84 18.44 -4.86
C ALA A 208 3.60 19.11 -5.50
N ALA A 209 2.41 18.51 -5.36
CA ALA A 209 1.13 18.97 -5.91
C ALA A 209 0.34 19.80 -4.92
#